data_AF-X1GLH0-F1
#
_entry.id   AF-X1GLH0-F1
#
_cell.length_a   1.000
_cell.length_b   1.000
_cell.length_c   1.000
_cell.angle_alpha   90.00
_cell.angle_beta   90.00
_cell.angle_gamma   90.00
#
_symmetry.space_group_name_H-M   'P 1'
#
loop_
_entity.id
_entity.type
_entity.pdbx_description
1 polymer ?
#
loop_
_entity_poly.entity_id
_entity_poly.type
_entity_poly.pdbx_seq_one_letter_code
_entity_poly.pdbx_strand_id
1 'polypeptide(L)'
;GVDNTVWMNGYDKLHAAKNLIARGYSPKPLRRVYTLKKNDEKRPLSIPSMHDRAMQALFAIALDPVAETTADPNSYGFRAKRSCADAVAQCFLSLCRKTSAQWVFEADIKSCFDEINHDWILDNIPLNKTILRKWLKAGYIENNRLFPTFQGTTQGGIISPTIMNMVLDGMETALN
;
A
#
# COMPACT_ATOMS: atom_id res chain seq x y z
N GLY A 1 12.01 -12.72 -0.48
CA GLY A 1 11.51 -12.17 -1.76
C GLY A 1 12.10 -12.99 -2.87
N VAL A 2 12.68 -12.37 -3.89
CA VAL A 2 13.45 -13.05 -4.95
C VAL A 2 14.77 -13.68 -4.45
N ASP A 3 15.25 -13.22 -3.30
CA ASP A 3 16.47 -13.66 -2.62
C ASP A 3 16.28 -14.87 -1.72
N ASN A 4 15.07 -15.40 -1.60
CA ASN A 4 14.71 -16.55 -0.75
C ASN A 4 15.23 -16.48 0.71
N THR A 5 15.52 -15.27 1.20
CA THR A 5 16.05 -15.04 2.54
C THR A 5 14.91 -14.83 3.54
N VAL A 6 15.06 -15.38 4.74
CA VAL A 6 14.17 -15.21 5.89
C VAL A 6 15.00 -14.89 7.13
N TRP A 7 14.45 -14.11 8.06
CA TRP A 7 15.10 -13.79 9.33
C TRP A 7 14.41 -14.53 10.47
N MET A 8 15.02 -15.61 10.94
CA MET A 8 14.38 -16.55 11.86
C MET A 8 14.70 -16.23 13.33
N ASN A 9 15.94 -15.85 13.62
CA ASN A 9 16.42 -15.62 14.98
C ASN A 9 16.67 -14.13 15.28
N GLY A 10 16.91 -13.81 16.57
CA GLY A 10 17.16 -12.42 17.00
C GLY A 10 18.44 -11.81 16.43
N TYR A 11 19.46 -12.63 16.19
CA TYR A 11 20.73 -12.19 15.62
C TYR A 11 20.55 -11.70 14.17
N ASP A 12 19.86 -12.48 13.32
CA ASP A 12 19.57 -12.12 11.93
C ASP A 12 18.80 -10.79 11.87
N LYS A 13 17.81 -10.62 12.76
CA LYS A 13 17.01 -9.40 12.85
C LYS A 13 17.84 -8.19 13.27
N LEU A 14 18.70 -8.34 14.27
CA LEU A 14 19.58 -7.26 14.72
C LEU A 14 20.59 -6.88 13.64
N HIS A 15 21.18 -7.87 12.96
CA HIS A 15 22.08 -7.64 11.83
C HIS A 15 21.37 -6.95 10.67
N ALA A 16 20.15 -7.37 10.33
CA ALA A 16 19.35 -6.71 9.31
C ALA A 16 19.07 -5.25 9.69
N ALA A 17 18.65 -5.00 10.93
CA ALA A 17 18.36 -3.65 11.43
C ALA A 17 19.58 -2.72 11.35
N LYS A 18 20.77 -3.19 11.73
CA LYS A 18 22.02 -2.41 11.62
C LYS A 18 22.39 -2.07 10.17
N ASN A 19 21.92 -2.84 9.20
CA ASN A 19 22.19 -2.67 7.77
C ASN A 19 21.04 -1.98 7.01
N LEU A 20 20.07 -1.37 7.71
CA LEU A 20 19.04 -0.53 7.10
C LEU A 20 19.59 0.87 6.80
N ILE A 21 20.43 0.96 5.77
CA ILE A 21 21.06 2.21 5.35
C ILE A 21 20.37 2.70 4.07
N ALA A 22 19.75 3.88 4.13
CA ALA A 22 19.07 4.48 2.97
C ALA A 22 20.05 4.96 1.88
N ARG A 23 21.27 5.35 2.28
CA ARG A 23 22.32 5.77 1.34
C ARG A 23 22.80 4.58 0.52
N GLY A 24 22.75 4.70 -0.81
CA GLY A 24 23.14 3.61 -1.71
C GLY A 24 22.12 2.48 -1.84
N TYR A 25 20.97 2.57 -1.16
CA TYR A 25 19.92 1.57 -1.25
C TYR A 25 19.37 1.45 -2.69
N SER A 26 19.25 0.21 -3.16
CA SER A 26 18.57 -0.14 -4.40
C SER A 26 17.66 -1.35 -4.16
N PRO A 27 16.36 -1.24 -4.42
CA PRO A 27 15.45 -2.36 -4.21
C PRO A 27 15.72 -3.50 -5.19
N LYS A 28 15.43 -4.72 -4.76
CA LYS A 28 15.40 -5.87 -5.66
C LYS A 28 14.04 -5.95 -6.36
N PRO A 29 13.96 -6.55 -7.55
CA PRO A 29 12.68 -6.90 -8.16
C PRO A 29 11.82 -7.75 -7.22
N LEU A 30 10.50 -7.58 -7.30
CA LEU A 30 9.57 -8.33 -6.46
C LEU A 30 9.35 -9.74 -6.99
N ARG A 31 9.04 -10.70 -6.12
CA ARG A 31 8.70 -12.07 -6.53
C ARG A 31 7.20 -12.18 -6.81
N ARG A 32 6.80 -12.50 -8.03
CA ARG A 32 5.39 -12.71 -8.39
C ARG A 32 4.88 -14.05 -7.85
N VAL A 33 3.72 -14.04 -7.21
CA VAL A 33 3.01 -15.23 -6.68
C VAL A 33 1.54 -15.08 -6.98
N TYR A 34 0.83 -16.17 -7.25
CA TYR A 34 -0.60 -16.15 -7.48
C TYR A 34 -1.35 -16.75 -6.29
N THR A 35 -2.35 -16.02 -5.82
CA THR A 35 -3.33 -16.51 -4.84
C THR A 35 -4.69 -16.65 -5.51
N LEU A 36 -5.43 -17.71 -5.19
CA LEU A 36 -6.75 -17.94 -5.74
C LEU A 36 -7.78 -17.00 -5.09
N LYS A 37 -8.63 -16.38 -5.89
CA LYS A 37 -9.88 -15.76 -5.41
C LYS A 37 -10.91 -16.86 -5.10
N LYS A 38 -11.99 -16.46 -4.43
CA LYS A 38 -13.18 -17.32 -4.23
C LYS A 38 -13.83 -17.78 -5.55
N ASN A 39 -13.57 -17.10 -6.65
CA ASN A 39 -14.13 -17.37 -7.98
C ASN A 39 -13.11 -18.00 -8.95
N ASP A 40 -12.10 -18.73 -8.44
CA ASP A 40 -10.99 -19.36 -9.21
C ASP A 40 -10.08 -18.43 -10.04
N GLU A 41 -10.39 -17.13 -10.12
CA GLU A 41 -9.47 -16.14 -10.68
C GLU A 41 -8.18 -16.02 -9.85
N LYS A 42 -7.04 -15.94 -10.54
CA LYS A 42 -5.74 -15.75 -9.89
C LYS A 42 -5.50 -14.28 -9.60
N ARG A 43 -5.37 -13.91 -8.32
CA ARG A 43 -4.88 -12.60 -7.89
C ARG A 43 -3.36 -12.62 -7.84
N PRO A 44 -2.67 -11.76 -8.60
CA PRO A 44 -1.23 -11.64 -8.48
C PRO A 44 -0.84 -10.89 -7.21
N LEU A 45 0.15 -11.42 -6.49
CA LEU A 45 0.83 -10.78 -5.38
C LEU A 45 2.30 -10.63 -5.73
N SER A 46 2.88 -9.48 -5.37
CA SER A 46 4.28 -9.18 -5.60
C SER A 46 4.96 -9.05 -4.25
N ILE A 47 5.86 -9.99 -3.95
CA ILE A 47 6.46 -10.15 -2.64
C ILE A 47 7.88 -9.56 -2.64
N PRO A 48 8.14 -8.45 -1.90
CA PRO A 48 9.48 -7.87 -1.81
C PRO A 48 10.48 -8.76 -1.05
N SER A 49 11.78 -8.46 -1.18
CA SER A 49 12.83 -9.04 -0.33
C SER A 49 12.63 -8.68 1.15
N MET A 50 13.27 -9.41 2.07
CA MET A 50 13.14 -9.08 3.50
C MET A 50 13.73 -7.71 3.82
N HIS A 51 14.86 -7.36 3.19
CA HIS A 51 15.49 -6.05 3.32
C HIS A 51 14.57 -4.94 2.78
N ASP A 52 13.96 -5.14 1.60
CA ASP A 52 13.03 -4.17 1.01
C ASP A 52 11.79 -3.97 1.87
N ARG A 53 11.26 -5.05 2.48
CA ARG A 53 10.14 -4.94 3.43
C ARG A 53 10.53 -4.12 4.65
N ALA A 54 11.70 -4.36 5.23
CA ALA A 54 12.15 -3.60 6.39
C ALA A 54 12.40 -2.13 6.05
N MET A 55 12.95 -1.83 4.86
CA MET A 55 13.05 -0.46 4.36
C MET A 55 11.66 0.17 4.18
N GLN A 56 10.73 -0.51 3.52
CA GLN A 56 9.35 -0.02 3.38
C GLN A 56 8.68 0.22 4.73
N ALA A 57 8.88 -0.67 5.71
CA ALA A 57 8.34 -0.51 7.06
C ALA A 57 8.92 0.73 7.77
N LEU A 58 10.23 0.97 7.63
CA LEU A 58 10.88 2.16 8.19
C LEU A 58 10.25 3.45 7.64
N PHE A 59 10.06 3.53 6.32
CA PHE A 59 9.42 4.69 5.70
C PHE A 59 7.92 4.76 5.98
N ALA A 60 7.23 3.62 6.13
CA ALA A 60 5.82 3.58 6.49
C ALA A 60 5.61 4.19 7.88
N ILE A 61 6.42 3.82 8.88
CA ILE A 61 6.35 4.40 10.23
C ILE A 61 6.60 5.91 10.20
N ALA A 62 7.54 6.37 9.36
CA ALA A 62 7.79 7.80 9.20
C ALA A 62 6.64 8.55 8.52
N LEU A 63 5.93 7.89 7.59
CA LEU A 63 4.81 8.48 6.84
C LEU A 63 3.49 8.44 7.62
N ASP A 64 3.32 7.45 8.48
CA ASP A 64 2.09 7.18 9.26
C ASP A 64 1.48 8.42 9.95
N PRO A 65 2.23 9.28 10.67
CA PRO A 65 1.64 10.44 11.31
C PRO A 65 1.11 11.46 10.30
N VAL A 66 1.80 11.64 9.17
CA VAL A 66 1.33 12.56 8.12
C VAL A 66 0.06 12.00 7.49
N ALA A 67 0.11 10.73 7.06
CA ALA A 67 -1.04 10.05 6.46
C ALA A 67 -2.27 10.08 7.37
N GLU A 68 -2.13 9.83 8.67
CA GLU A 68 -3.27 9.84 9.59
C GLU A 68 -3.85 11.25 9.80
N THR A 69 -3.01 12.29 9.83
CA THR A 69 -3.46 13.68 10.03
C THR A 69 -4.08 14.32 8.78
N THR A 70 -3.70 13.87 7.59
CA THR A 70 -4.23 14.40 6.31
C THR A 70 -5.37 13.56 5.75
N ALA A 71 -5.62 12.38 6.30
CA ALA A 71 -6.61 11.46 5.75
C ALA A 71 -8.06 11.89 6.00
N ASP A 72 -8.93 11.49 5.07
CA ASP A 72 -10.35 11.81 5.12
C ASP A 72 -11.01 11.26 6.41
N PRO A 73 -11.84 12.06 7.12
CA PRO A 73 -12.51 11.63 8.35
C PRO A 73 -13.33 10.34 8.20
N ASN A 74 -13.96 10.12 7.05
CA ASN A 74 -14.78 8.94 6.77
C ASN A 74 -14.05 7.84 6.00
N SER A 75 -12.71 7.88 5.97
CA SER A 75 -11.87 6.79 5.45
C SER A 75 -11.45 5.81 6.57
N TYR A 76 -11.79 4.53 6.43
CA TYR A 76 -11.57 3.51 7.49
C TYR A 76 -10.55 2.42 7.14
N GLY A 77 -10.25 2.23 5.85
CA GLY A 77 -9.39 1.13 5.39
C GLY A 77 -7.92 1.32 5.77
N PHE A 78 -7.26 0.25 6.21
CA PHE A 78 -5.80 0.19 6.45
C PHE A 78 -5.22 1.26 7.38
N ARG A 79 -6.05 1.88 8.23
CA ARG A 79 -5.63 2.92 9.19
C ARG A 79 -5.50 2.37 10.59
N ALA A 80 -4.54 2.91 11.34
CA ALA A 80 -4.36 2.54 12.73
C ALA A 80 -5.62 2.93 13.55
N LYS A 81 -6.02 2.05 14.46
CA LYS A 81 -7.16 2.28 15.39
C LYS A 81 -8.52 2.50 14.72
N ARG A 82 -8.66 2.16 13.44
CA ARG A 82 -9.93 2.13 12.71
C ARG A 82 -10.23 0.70 12.25
N SER A 83 -11.50 0.36 12.22
CA SER A 83 -11.97 -0.99 11.92
C SER A 83 -13.20 -0.98 11.01
N CYS A 84 -13.54 -2.14 10.46
CA CYS A 84 -14.78 -2.29 9.69
C CYS A 84 -16.03 -1.98 10.55
N ALA A 85 -15.96 -2.18 11.87
CA ALA A 85 -17.08 -1.86 12.77
C ALA A 85 -17.35 -0.35 12.83
N ASP A 86 -16.30 0.47 12.77
CA ASP A 86 -16.43 1.94 12.75
C ASP A 86 -17.10 2.42 11.46
N ALA A 87 -16.75 1.81 10.32
CA ALA A 87 -17.40 2.08 9.04
C ALA A 87 -18.90 1.73 9.08
N VAL A 88 -19.26 0.58 9.67
CA VAL A 88 -20.67 0.17 9.84
C VAL A 88 -21.41 1.15 10.76
N ALA A 89 -20.78 1.59 11.86
CA ALA A 89 -21.35 2.58 12.76
C ALA A 89 -21.62 3.91 12.03
N GLN A 90 -20.69 4.36 11.18
CA GLN A 90 -20.87 5.57 10.38
C GLN A 90 -22.03 5.46 9.37
N CYS A 91 -22.14 4.30 8.70
CA CYS A 91 -23.31 4.02 7.84
C CYS A 91 -24.61 4.09 8.64
N PHE A 92 -24.65 3.51 9.84
CA PHE A 92 -25.82 3.57 10.71
C PHE A 92 -26.17 5.02 11.09
N LEU A 93 -25.19 5.82 11.50
CA LEU A 93 -25.42 7.23 11.86
C LEU A 93 -25.94 8.05 10.69
N SER A 94 -25.50 7.74 9.47
CA SER A 94 -25.91 8.45 8.24
C SER A 94 -27.32 8.05 7.78
N LEU A 95 -27.71 6.79 7.97
CA LEU A 95 -28.91 6.21 7.36
C LEU A 95 -30.07 5.94 8.33
N CYS A 96 -29.88 6.02 9.65
CA CYS A 96 -30.91 5.58 10.62
C CYS A 96 -32.10 6.53 10.77
N ARG A 97 -32.01 7.79 10.34
CA ARG A 97 -33.07 8.79 10.55
C ARG A 97 -34.13 8.69 9.45
N LYS A 98 -35.39 9.00 9.78
CA LYS A 98 -36.48 9.05 8.78
C LYS A 98 -36.24 10.05 7.65
N THR A 99 -35.43 11.08 7.90
CA THR A 99 -35.03 12.11 6.94
C THR A 99 -33.73 11.78 6.19
N SER A 100 -33.11 10.62 6.46
CA SER A 100 -31.88 10.19 5.78
C SER A 100 -32.14 9.85 4.31
N ALA A 101 -31.05 9.80 3.53
CA ALA A 101 -31.10 9.37 2.14
C ALA A 101 -31.66 7.94 2.04
N GLN A 102 -32.55 7.72 1.06
CA GLN A 102 -33.19 6.43 0.82
C GLN A 102 -32.43 5.55 -0.18
N TRP A 103 -31.45 6.12 -0.87
CA TRP A 103 -30.68 5.47 -1.92
C TRP A 103 -29.19 5.54 -1.59
N VAL A 104 -28.49 4.44 -1.83
CA VAL A 104 -27.04 4.33 -1.67
C VAL A 104 -26.43 4.04 -3.02
N PHE A 105 -25.39 4.79 -3.37
CA PHE A 105 -24.58 4.54 -4.55
C PHE A 105 -23.42 3.62 -4.18
N GLU A 106 -23.45 2.38 -4.65
CA GLU A 106 -22.37 1.42 -4.48
C GLU A 106 -21.37 1.56 -5.63
N ALA A 107 -20.10 1.83 -5.29
CA ALA A 107 -19.02 1.97 -6.24
C ALA A 107 -17.78 1.20 -5.75
N ASP A 108 -17.06 0.60 -6.68
CA ASP A 108 -15.76 -0.05 -6.45
C ASP A 108 -14.76 0.43 -7.51
N ILE A 109 -13.51 0.63 -7.09
CA ILE A 109 -12.45 1.09 -7.99
C ILE A 109 -11.76 -0.13 -8.56
N LYS A 110 -12.00 -0.39 -9.85
CA LYS A 110 -11.32 -1.44 -10.58
C LYS A 110 -9.80 -1.22 -10.54
N SER A 111 -9.05 -2.28 -10.26
CA SER A 111 -7.58 -2.29 -10.32
C SER A 111 -6.92 -1.16 -9.50
N CYS A 112 -7.49 -0.79 -8.36
CA CYS A 112 -7.09 0.41 -7.61
C CYS A 112 -5.56 0.48 -7.39
N PHE A 113 -4.90 -0.63 -7.04
CA PHE A 113 -3.45 -0.65 -6.83
C PHE A 113 -2.63 -0.65 -8.12
N ASP A 114 -3.16 -1.15 -9.24
CA ASP A 114 -2.39 -1.45 -10.45
C ASP A 114 -2.32 -0.27 -11.44
N GLU A 115 -3.26 0.68 -11.37
CA GLU A 115 -3.43 1.74 -12.40
C GLU A 115 -3.04 3.15 -11.94
N ILE A 116 -2.46 3.32 -10.75
CA ILE A 116 -2.08 4.65 -10.23
C ILE A 116 -0.87 5.21 -10.99
N ASN A 117 -0.96 6.47 -11.43
CA ASN A 117 0.14 7.16 -12.10
C ASN A 117 1.34 7.38 -11.15
N HIS A 118 2.54 6.95 -11.57
CA HIS A 118 3.77 7.07 -10.77
C HIS A 118 4.21 8.51 -10.53
N ASP A 119 4.05 9.40 -11.52
CA ASP A 119 4.42 10.81 -11.37
C ASP A 119 3.52 11.49 -10.34
N TRP A 120 2.21 11.18 -10.36
CA TRP A 120 1.28 11.67 -9.33
C TRP A 120 1.72 11.22 -7.93
N ILE A 121 2.09 9.95 -7.75
CA ILE A 121 2.59 9.43 -6.47
C ILE A 121 3.88 10.17 -6.05
N LEU A 122 4.80 10.40 -6.99
CA LEU A 122 6.08 11.05 -6.70
C LEU A 122 5.95 12.53 -6.32
N ASP A 123 4.88 13.19 -6.77
CA ASP A 123 4.66 14.60 -6.51
C ASP A 123 3.80 14.87 -5.28
N ASN A 124 2.88 13.97 -4.94
CA ASN A 124 1.93 14.18 -3.84
C ASN A 124 2.30 13.43 -2.56
N ILE A 125 3.10 12.36 -2.61
CA ILE A 125 3.49 11.62 -1.41
C ILE A 125 4.75 12.22 -0.77
N PRO A 126 4.71 12.64 0.51
CA PRO A 126 5.82 13.30 1.20
C PRO A 126 6.89 12.29 1.67
N LEU A 127 7.46 11.56 0.72
CA LEU A 127 8.55 10.61 0.92
C LEU A 127 9.79 11.05 0.13
N ASN A 128 10.93 10.41 0.42
CA ASN A 128 12.11 10.59 -0.41
C ASN A 128 11.83 10.13 -1.86
N LYS A 129 11.70 11.09 -2.78
CA LYS A 129 11.36 10.85 -4.20
C LYS A 129 12.31 9.87 -4.89
N THR A 130 13.59 9.83 -4.48
CA THR A 130 14.57 8.90 -5.07
C THR A 130 14.26 7.46 -4.69
N ILE A 131 13.94 7.21 -3.42
CA ILE A 131 13.63 5.87 -2.91
C ILE A 131 12.26 5.42 -3.43
N LEU A 132 11.27 6.30 -3.40
CA LEU A 132 9.94 6.01 -3.89
C LEU A 132 9.96 5.66 -5.38
N ARG A 133 10.68 6.43 -6.20
CA ARG A 133 10.86 6.15 -7.64
C ARG A 133 11.51 4.78 -7.87
N LYS A 134 12.51 4.43 -7.05
CA LYS A 134 13.17 3.12 -7.12
C LYS A 134 12.20 1.98 -6.81
N TRP A 135 11.33 2.12 -5.81
CA TRP A 135 10.32 1.10 -5.52
C TRP A 135 9.29 0.94 -6.63
N LEU A 136 8.76 2.06 -7.14
CA LEU A 136 7.77 2.04 -8.23
C LEU A 136 8.33 1.40 -9.51
N LYS A 137 9.62 1.58 -9.78
CA LYS A 137 10.32 1.04 -10.96
C LYS A 137 11.06 -0.28 -10.72
N ALA A 138 10.94 -0.88 -9.54
CA ALA A 138 11.71 -2.10 -9.19
C ALA A 138 11.34 -3.32 -10.06
N GLY A 139 10.14 -3.31 -10.66
CA GLY A 139 9.66 -4.42 -11.47
C GLY A 139 9.36 -5.68 -10.64
N TYR A 140 9.03 -6.76 -11.32
CA TYR A 140 8.84 -8.07 -10.71
C TYR A 140 9.43 -9.18 -11.54
N ILE A 141 9.80 -10.28 -10.88
CA ILE A 141 10.26 -11.51 -11.51
C ILE A 141 9.12 -12.51 -11.54
N GLU A 142 8.87 -13.03 -12.74
CA GLU A 142 7.90 -14.09 -13.02
C GLU A 142 8.52 -15.06 -14.03
N ASN A 143 8.44 -16.38 -13.78
CA ASN A 143 9.02 -17.41 -14.65
C ASN A 143 10.48 -17.14 -15.04
N ASN A 144 11.29 -16.71 -14.06
CA ASN A 144 12.70 -16.31 -14.23
C ASN A 144 12.95 -15.17 -15.23
N ARG A 145 11.93 -14.39 -15.58
CA ARG A 145 12.04 -13.19 -16.40
C ARG A 145 11.71 -11.95 -15.58
N LEU A 146 12.47 -10.89 -15.80
CA LEU A 146 12.23 -9.58 -15.20
C LEU A 146 11.22 -8.82 -16.05
N PHE A 147 10.14 -8.37 -15.42
CA PHE A 147 9.12 -7.52 -16.01
C PHE A 147 9.17 -6.13 -15.37
N PRO A 148 9.22 -5.04 -16.17
CA PRO A 148 9.13 -3.68 -15.64
C PRO A 148 7.71 -3.38 -15.14
N THR A 149 7.62 -2.50 -14.13
CA THR A 149 6.35 -1.94 -13.65
C THR A 149 6.23 -0.51 -14.17
N PHE A 150 5.17 -0.23 -14.94
CA PHE A 150 4.95 1.08 -15.54
C PHE A 150 3.92 1.94 -14.81
N GLN A 151 2.99 1.31 -14.08
CA GLN A 151 1.90 1.96 -13.35
C GLN A 151 1.59 1.18 -12.07
N GLY A 152 0.90 1.83 -11.16
CA GLY A 152 0.43 1.25 -9.90
C GLY A 152 1.51 1.13 -8.83
N THR A 153 1.05 0.75 -7.64
CA THR A 153 1.89 0.29 -6.54
C THR A 153 1.79 -1.22 -6.42
N THR A 154 2.90 -1.88 -6.08
CA THR A 154 2.90 -3.34 -6.02
C THR A 154 2.06 -3.85 -4.86
N GLN A 155 1.08 -4.70 -5.16
CA GLN A 155 0.28 -5.41 -4.17
C GLN A 155 1.18 -6.38 -3.39
N GLY A 156 1.44 -6.08 -2.11
CA GLY A 156 2.35 -6.84 -1.24
C GLY A 156 3.52 -6.04 -0.65
N GLY A 157 3.67 -4.77 -1.04
CA GLY A 157 4.52 -3.82 -0.33
C GLY A 157 3.90 -3.41 1.01
N ILE A 158 4.74 -3.24 2.04
CA ILE A 158 4.28 -2.85 3.39
C ILE A 158 3.74 -1.41 3.38
N ILE A 159 4.36 -0.53 2.60
CA ILE A 159 3.99 0.88 2.49
C ILE A 159 2.84 1.14 1.51
N SER A 160 2.50 0.16 0.67
CA SER A 160 1.50 0.32 -0.39
C SER A 160 0.11 0.73 0.13
N PRO A 161 -0.43 0.17 1.23
CA PRO A 161 -1.72 0.59 1.78
C PRO A 161 -1.72 2.06 2.25
N THR A 162 -0.64 2.51 2.88
CA THR A 162 -0.51 3.92 3.32
C THR A 162 -0.48 4.86 2.11
N ILE A 163 0.30 4.52 1.06
CA ILE A 163 0.32 5.30 -0.19
C ILE A 163 -1.07 5.31 -0.82
N MET A 164 -1.77 4.18 -0.84
CA MET A 164 -3.12 4.07 -1.40
C MET A 164 -4.10 5.00 -0.68
N ASN A 165 -4.11 5.00 0.65
CA ASN A 165 -4.98 5.89 1.41
C ASN A 165 -4.71 7.35 1.04
N MET A 166 -3.45 7.77 1.02
CA MET A 166 -3.07 9.13 0.62
C MET A 166 -3.40 9.48 -0.84
N VAL A 167 -3.50 8.50 -1.73
CA VAL A 167 -3.93 8.71 -3.13
C VAL A 167 -5.43 8.99 -3.21
N LEU A 168 -6.22 8.35 -2.34
CA LEU A 168 -7.68 8.46 -2.32
C LEU A 168 -8.17 9.56 -1.37
N ASP A 169 -7.33 10.04 -0.46
CA ASP A 169 -7.65 11.16 0.41
C ASP A 169 -7.97 12.42 -0.42
N GLY A 170 -8.99 13.17 0.00
CA GLY A 170 -9.54 14.29 -0.75
C GLY A 170 -10.80 13.93 -1.55
N MET A 171 -11.15 12.65 -1.67
CA MET A 171 -12.45 12.23 -2.23
C MET A 171 -13.61 12.79 -1.40
N GLU A 172 -13.52 12.76 -0.07
CA GLU A 172 -14.55 13.33 0.79
C GLU A 172 -14.72 14.83 0.56
N THR A 173 -13.63 15.56 0.32
CA THR A 173 -13.67 17.00 0.02
C THR A 173 -14.28 17.27 -1.35
N ALA A 174 -14.02 16.42 -2.35
CA ALA A 174 -14.53 16.60 -3.71
C ALA A 174 -16.03 16.28 -3.86
N LEU A 175 -16.60 15.49 -2.93
CA LEU A 175 -18.01 15.09 -2.94
C LEU A 175 -18.91 15.97 -2.07
N ASN A 176 -18.33 16.85 -1.24
CA ASN A 176 -19.03 17.83 -0.40
C ASN A 176 -19.18 19.18 -1.13
#